data_AF-A0A940P3T4-F1
#
_entry.id   AF-A0A940P3T4-F1
#
_cell.length_a   1.000
_cell.length_b   1.000
_cell.length_c   1.000
_cell.angle_alpha   90.00
_cell.angle_beta   90.00
_cell.angle_gamma   90.00
#
_symmetry.space_group_name_H-M   'P 1'
#
loop_
_entity.id
_entity.type
_entity.pdbx_description
1 polymer ?
#
loop_
_entity_poly.entity_id
_entity_poly.type
_entity_poly.pdbx_seq_one_letter_code
_entity_poly.pdbx_strand_id
1 'polypeptide(L)'
;MKSGHYLRRIWRFLTEAGKKFAADHLSAYAAQATFYLMLAVFPFMMLVCMASRLLPFLNEDSLLRLIRLLLPESYRALATDLIDSYYNENIGSAKIVLIIFLIWTASRLIQALMNGFNTSYGIKESRS
;
A
#
# COMPACT_ATOMS: atom_id res chain seq x y z
N MET A 1 -44.03 19.44 0.23
CA MET A 1 -43.02 19.84 -0.78
C MET A 1 -41.66 20.21 -0.14
N LYS A 2 -41.09 19.39 0.76
CA LYS A 2 -39.83 19.69 1.49
C LYS A 2 -38.56 19.10 0.86
N SER A 3 -38.69 18.09 -0.01
CA SER A 3 -37.54 17.35 -0.59
C SER A 3 -36.61 18.23 -1.45
N GLY A 4 -37.15 19.17 -2.23
CA GLY A 4 -36.36 20.04 -3.11
C GLY A 4 -35.41 20.99 -2.38
N HIS A 5 -35.70 21.34 -1.13
CA HIS A 5 -34.85 22.25 -0.35
C HIS A 5 -33.60 21.53 0.21
N TYR A 6 -33.71 20.24 0.56
CA TYR A 6 -32.57 19.43 0.97
C TYR A 6 -31.65 19.12 -0.20
N LEU A 7 -32.21 18.78 -1.38
CA LEU A 7 -31.42 18.56 -2.59
C LEU A 7 -30.59 19.79 -2.95
N ARG A 8 -31.19 20.99 -2.96
CA ARG A 8 -30.46 22.23 -3.24
C ARG A 8 -29.36 22.53 -2.22
N ARG A 9 -29.56 22.19 -0.94
CA ARG A 9 -28.56 22.38 0.11
C ARG A 9 -27.38 21.43 -0.08
N ILE A 10 -27.64 20.16 -0.37
CA ILE A 10 -26.61 19.16 -0.67
C ILE A 10 -25.85 19.56 -1.95
N TRP A 11 -26.57 19.97 -2.99
CA TRP A 11 -25.96 20.36 -4.26
C TRP A 11 -25.03 21.58 -4.11
N ARG A 12 -25.45 22.61 -3.37
CA ARG A 12 -24.59 23.75 -3.01
C ARG A 12 -23.39 23.33 -2.18
N PHE A 13 -23.58 22.47 -1.18
CA PHE A 13 -22.47 21.99 -0.36
C PHE A 13 -21.44 21.22 -1.18
N LEU A 14 -21.87 20.35 -2.09
CA LEU A 14 -21.00 19.60 -3.00
C LEU A 14 -20.24 20.51 -3.97
N THR A 15 -20.90 21.52 -4.54
CA THR A 15 -20.23 22.46 -5.47
C THR A 15 -19.26 23.39 -4.75
N GLU A 16 -19.60 23.90 -3.57
CA GLU A 16 -18.69 24.72 -2.75
C GLU A 16 -17.49 23.90 -2.26
N ALA A 17 -17.71 22.67 -1.81
CA ALA A 17 -16.63 21.76 -1.44
C ALA A 17 -15.71 21.48 -2.64
N GLY A 18 -16.27 21.15 -3.82
CA GLY A 18 -15.51 20.91 -5.04
C GLY A 18 -14.66 22.10 -5.47
N LYS A 19 -15.20 23.33 -5.38
CA LYS A 19 -14.43 24.56 -5.65
C LYS A 19 -13.28 24.75 -4.67
N LYS A 20 -13.51 24.45 -3.38
CA LYS A 20 -12.50 24.56 -2.33
C LYS A 20 -11.37 23.53 -2.52
N PHE A 21 -11.71 22.28 -2.87
CA PHE A 21 -10.74 21.26 -3.24
C PHE A 21 -9.83 21.67 -4.41
N ALA A 22 -10.39 22.34 -5.43
CA ALA A 22 -9.64 22.83 -6.58
C ALA A 22 -8.74 24.03 -6.23
N ALA A 23 -9.21 24.95 -5.39
CA ALA A 23 -8.44 26.12 -4.95
C ALA A 23 -7.27 25.76 -4.03
N ASP A 24 -7.47 24.76 -3.17
CA ASP A 24 -6.52 24.36 -2.12
C ASP A 24 -5.45 23.37 -2.61
N HIS A 25 -5.29 23.16 -3.93
CA HIS A 25 -4.34 22.20 -4.52
C HIS A 25 -4.44 20.79 -3.89
N LEU A 26 -5.58 20.43 -3.30
CA LEU A 26 -5.74 19.18 -2.56
C LEU A 26 -5.57 17.97 -3.49
N SER A 27 -5.88 18.14 -4.78
CA SER A 27 -5.63 17.16 -5.82
C SER A 27 -4.15 16.81 -5.97
N ALA A 28 -3.24 17.78 -5.82
CA ALA A 28 -1.80 17.55 -5.91
C ALA A 28 -1.30 16.72 -4.71
N TYR A 29 -1.76 17.03 -3.49
CA TYR A 29 -1.43 16.24 -2.30
C TYR A 29 -2.04 14.83 -2.34
N ALA A 30 -3.27 14.70 -2.84
CA ALA A 30 -3.89 13.40 -3.06
C ALA A 30 -3.10 12.57 -4.09
N ALA A 31 -2.71 13.16 -5.22
CA ALA A 31 -1.90 12.49 -6.23
C ALA A 31 -0.53 12.08 -5.68
N GLN A 32 0.11 12.95 -4.88
CA GLN A 32 1.36 12.65 -4.20
C GLN A 32 1.20 11.46 -3.23
N ALA A 33 0.14 11.45 -2.43
CA ALA A 33 -0.16 10.35 -1.53
C ALA A 33 -0.39 9.03 -2.31
N THR A 34 -1.21 9.05 -3.36
CA THR A 34 -1.45 7.86 -4.19
C THR A 34 -0.17 7.36 -4.85
N PHE A 35 0.70 8.25 -5.33
CA PHE A 35 2.00 7.88 -5.90
C PHE A 35 2.86 7.12 -4.89
N TYR A 36 3.05 7.65 -3.68
CA TYR A 36 3.87 6.98 -2.67
C TYR A 36 3.23 5.70 -2.13
N LEU A 37 1.89 5.64 -2.09
CA LEU A 37 1.17 4.42 -1.76
C LEU A 37 1.43 3.32 -2.79
N MET A 38 1.31 3.63 -4.09
CA MET A 38 1.60 2.68 -5.16
C MET A 38 3.06 2.22 -5.15
N LEU A 39 3.99 3.15 -4.89
CA LEU A 39 5.41 2.85 -4.77
C LEU A 39 5.71 1.90 -3.60
N ALA A 40 4.95 1.98 -2.51
CA ALA A 40 5.11 1.11 -1.34
C ALA A 40 4.50 -0.29 -1.52
N VAL A 41 3.66 -0.55 -2.53
CA VAL A 41 2.96 -1.85 -2.70
C VAL A 41 3.93 -3.00 -2.90
N PHE A 42 4.87 -2.87 -3.83
CA PHE A 42 5.83 -3.94 -4.13
C PHE A 42 6.71 -4.33 -2.93
N PRO A 43 7.43 -3.39 -2.27
CA PRO A 43 8.26 -3.72 -1.12
C PRO A 43 7.42 -4.24 0.06
N PHE A 44 6.20 -3.76 0.24
CA PHE A 44 5.28 -4.28 1.25
C PHE A 44 4.90 -5.73 0.99
N MET A 45 4.53 -6.09 -0.25
CA MET A 45 4.21 -7.47 -0.63
C MET A 45 5.41 -8.41 -0.40
N MET A 46 6.61 -7.98 -0.78
CA MET A 46 7.84 -8.74 -0.51
C MET A 46 8.07 -8.94 1.00
N LEU A 47 7.82 -7.92 1.83
CA LEU A 47 7.97 -8.01 3.27
C LEU A 47 6.94 -9.00 3.87
N VAL A 48 5.70 -9.00 3.39
CA VAL A 48 4.68 -10.00 3.75
C VAL A 48 5.14 -11.41 3.39
N CYS A 49 5.67 -11.60 2.18
CA CYS A 49 6.26 -12.88 1.78
C CYS A 49 7.41 -13.26 2.71
N MET A 50 8.30 -12.35 3.11
CA MET A 50 9.39 -12.68 4.04
C MET A 50 8.90 -12.98 5.46
N ALA A 51 7.88 -12.26 5.91
CA ALA A 51 7.23 -12.49 7.20
C ALA A 51 6.54 -13.87 7.25
N SER A 52 6.16 -14.45 6.11
CA SER A 52 5.59 -15.80 6.09
C SER A 52 6.53 -16.87 6.65
N ARG A 53 7.86 -16.65 6.61
CA ARG A 53 8.85 -17.56 7.23
C ARG A 53 8.85 -17.54 8.75
N LEU A 54 8.23 -16.53 9.37
CA LEU A 54 8.08 -16.47 10.82
C LEU A 54 6.94 -17.36 11.34
N LEU A 55 6.07 -17.85 10.44
CA LEU A 55 4.96 -18.71 10.82
C LEU A 55 5.44 -20.18 10.86
N PRO A 56 5.45 -20.84 12.03
CA PRO A 56 6.08 -22.15 12.23
C PRO A 56 5.36 -23.32 11.51
N PHE A 57 4.15 -23.09 10.99
CA PHE A 57 3.40 -24.07 10.21
C PHE A 57 3.69 -23.98 8.69
N LEU A 58 4.24 -22.86 8.22
CA LEU A 58 4.62 -22.59 6.83
C LEU A 58 6.11 -22.88 6.61
N ASN A 59 6.50 -24.12 6.91
CA ASN A 59 7.84 -24.61 6.63
C ASN A 59 7.90 -25.25 5.23
N GLU A 60 9.09 -25.33 4.68
CA GLU A 60 9.35 -25.90 3.34
C GLU A 60 8.70 -27.29 3.18
N ASP A 61 8.94 -28.19 4.14
CA ASP A 61 8.37 -29.55 4.14
C ASP A 61 6.84 -29.57 4.15
N SER A 62 6.21 -28.60 4.82
CA SER A 62 4.75 -28.50 4.88
C SER A 62 4.19 -28.05 3.53
N LEU A 63 4.84 -27.11 2.87
CA LEU A 63 4.45 -26.63 1.54
C LEU A 63 4.67 -27.68 0.45
N LEU A 64 5.81 -28.39 0.49
CA LEU A 64 6.09 -29.50 -0.42
C LEU A 64 5.09 -30.65 -0.27
N ARG A 65 4.57 -30.88 0.94
CA ARG A 65 3.47 -31.83 1.19
C ARG A 65 2.15 -31.34 0.59
N LEU A 66 1.81 -30.07 0.78
CA LEU A 66 0.61 -29.45 0.20
C LEU A 66 0.59 -29.52 -1.33
N ILE A 67 1.71 -29.21 -1.99
CA ILE A 67 1.81 -29.29 -3.46
C ILE A 67 1.63 -30.71 -3.97
N ARG A 68 2.23 -31.70 -3.30
CA ARG A 68 2.05 -33.10 -3.70
C ARG A 68 0.59 -33.55 -3.65
N LEU A 69 -0.20 -32.99 -2.73
CA LEU A 69 -1.61 -33.28 -2.54
C LEU A 69 -2.54 -32.49 -3.48
N LEU A 70 -2.18 -31.25 -3.82
CA LEU A 70 -3.03 -30.34 -4.60
C LEU A 70 -2.68 -30.30 -6.10
N LEU A 71 -1.41 -30.47 -6.47
CA LEU A 71 -0.94 -30.32 -7.85
C LEU A 71 -0.75 -31.68 -8.55
N PRO A 72 -1.21 -31.80 -9.82
CA PRO A 72 -0.85 -32.89 -10.71
C PRO A 72 0.66 -32.97 -10.93
N GLU A 73 1.14 -34.17 -11.25
CA GLU A 73 2.57 -34.48 -11.36
C GLU A 73 3.34 -33.57 -12.35
N SER A 74 2.68 -33.14 -13.43
CA SER A 74 3.24 -32.24 -14.43
C SER A 74 3.67 -30.87 -13.90
N TYR A 75 3.09 -30.42 -12.78
CA TYR A 75 3.38 -29.10 -12.19
C TYR A 75 4.22 -29.18 -10.91
N ARG A 76 4.51 -30.39 -10.41
CA ARG A 76 5.21 -30.58 -9.14
C ARG A 76 6.64 -30.05 -9.20
N ALA A 77 7.39 -30.36 -10.25
CA ALA A 77 8.77 -29.91 -10.41
C ALA A 77 8.90 -28.38 -10.39
N LEU A 78 8.02 -27.69 -11.12
CA LEU A 78 8.02 -26.23 -11.14
C LEU A 78 7.71 -25.65 -9.76
N ALA A 79 6.73 -26.22 -9.06
CA ALA A 79 6.36 -25.76 -7.73
C ALA A 79 7.41 -26.06 -6.66
N THR A 80 8.12 -27.18 -6.75
CA THR A 80 9.25 -27.50 -5.86
C THR A 80 10.42 -26.55 -6.07
N ASP A 81 10.78 -26.25 -7.33
CA ASP A 81 11.88 -25.33 -7.65
C ASP A 81 11.60 -23.91 -7.15
N LEU A 82 10.34 -23.44 -7.25
CA LEU A 82 9.94 -22.14 -6.73
C LEU A 82 10.05 -22.05 -5.20
N ILE A 83 9.67 -23.11 -4.50
CA ILE A 83 9.77 -23.17 -3.04
C ILE A 83 11.23 -23.21 -2.62
N ASP A 84 12.02 -24.06 -3.26
CA ASP A 84 13.43 -24.24 -2.93
C ASP A 84 14.19 -22.93 -3.16
N SER A 85 13.95 -22.25 -4.29
CA SER A 85 14.50 -20.92 -4.57
C SER A 85 14.08 -19.90 -3.51
N TYR A 86 12.81 -19.89 -3.11
CA TYR A 86 12.33 -18.98 -2.09
C TYR A 86 13.03 -19.24 -0.73
N TYR A 87 13.16 -20.48 -0.26
CA TYR A 87 13.77 -20.76 1.06
C TYR A 87 15.31 -20.67 1.06
N ASN A 88 15.98 -21.11 -0.01
CA ASN A 88 17.45 -21.18 -0.10
C ASN A 88 18.11 -19.87 -0.54
N GLU A 89 17.38 -18.91 -1.12
CA GLU A 89 17.96 -17.60 -1.41
C GLU A 89 18.25 -16.80 -0.13
N ASN A 90 19.52 -16.42 0.03
CA ASN A 90 19.98 -15.53 1.08
C ASN A 90 19.72 -14.06 0.70
N ILE A 91 18.48 -13.60 0.91
CA ILE A 91 18.02 -12.24 0.61
C ILE A 91 18.40 -11.24 1.74
N GLY A 92 19.50 -11.46 2.46
CA GLY A 92 19.85 -10.71 3.68
C GLY A 92 20.01 -9.20 3.46
N SER A 93 20.77 -8.81 2.44
CA SER A 93 21.00 -7.40 2.07
C SER A 93 19.78 -6.74 1.44
N ALA A 94 19.08 -7.45 0.54
CA ALA A 94 17.89 -6.94 -0.13
C ALA A 94 16.72 -6.70 0.86
N LYS A 95 16.58 -7.50 1.93
CA LYS A 95 15.62 -7.25 3.03
C LYS A 95 15.78 -5.87 3.66
N ILE A 96 17.02 -5.49 3.98
CA ILE A 96 17.33 -4.23 4.64
C ILE A 96 17.00 -3.06 3.71
N VAL A 97 17.36 -3.17 2.42
CA VAL A 97 17.03 -2.16 1.41
C VAL A 97 15.51 -1.98 1.27
N LEU A 98 14.75 -3.08 1.23
CA LEU A 98 13.29 -3.02 1.15
C LEU A 98 12.66 -2.33 2.37
N ILE A 99 13.16 -2.61 3.57
CA ILE A 99 12.68 -1.98 4.81
C ILE A 99 12.97 -0.47 4.79
N ILE A 100 14.20 -0.07 4.45
CA ILE A 100 14.57 1.36 4.35
C ILE A 100 13.70 2.08 3.32
N PHE A 101 13.52 1.46 2.15
CA PHE A 101 12.69 2.01 1.09
C PHE A 101 11.22 2.14 1.52
N LEU A 102 10.68 1.14 2.22
CA LEU A 102 9.33 1.18 2.76
C LEU A 102 9.15 2.31 3.78
N ILE A 103 10.11 2.48 4.70
CA ILE A 103 10.08 3.58 5.68
C ILE A 103 10.10 4.94 4.98
N TRP A 104 10.95 5.08 3.96
CA TRP A 104 11.05 6.33 3.19
C TRP A 104 9.75 6.65 2.45
N THR A 105 9.16 5.69 1.75
CA THR A 105 7.88 5.88 1.04
C THR A 105 6.74 6.16 2.00
N ALA A 106 6.67 5.47 3.14
CA ALA A 106 5.67 5.72 4.18
C ALA A 106 5.80 7.13 4.77
N SER A 107 7.02 7.59 5.04
CA SER A 107 7.28 8.96 5.52
C SER A 107 6.76 10.00 4.53
N ARG A 108 7.03 9.82 3.23
CA ARG A 108 6.54 10.70 2.16
C ARG A 108 5.02 10.66 2.00
N LEU A 109 4.40 9.49 2.15
CA LEU A 109 2.94 9.34 2.17
C LEU A 109 2.32 10.13 3.31
N ILE A 110 2.84 9.97 4.54
CA ILE A 110 2.35 10.69 5.71
C ILE A 110 2.54 12.20 5.52
N GLN A 111 3.67 12.64 4.96
CA GLN A 111 3.90 14.05 4.62
C GLN A 111 2.85 14.60 3.64
N ALA A 112 2.54 13.86 2.58
CA ALA A 112 1.50 14.26 1.63
C ALA A 112 0.12 14.36 2.27
N LEU A 113 -0.21 13.43 3.18
CA LEU A 113 -1.46 13.45 3.94
C LEU A 113 -1.51 14.65 4.92
N MET A 114 -0.43 14.89 5.66
CA MET A 114 -0.33 16.04 6.57
C MET A 114 -0.52 17.35 5.81
N ASN A 115 0.14 17.50 4.67
CA ASN A 115 -0.02 18.68 3.82
C ASN A 115 -1.49 18.83 3.36
N GLY A 116 -2.11 17.75 2.87
CA GLY A 116 -3.51 17.77 2.46
C GLY A 116 -4.47 18.16 3.59
N PHE A 117 -4.26 17.65 4.80
CA PHE A 117 -5.06 18.04 5.98
C PHE A 117 -4.79 19.48 6.39
N ASN A 118 -3.54 19.89 6.50
CA ASN A 118 -3.17 21.23 6.90
C ASN A 118 -3.76 22.27 5.94
N THR A 119 -3.73 22.00 4.63
CA THR A 119 -4.39 22.87 3.66
C THR A 119 -5.92 22.88 3.82
N SER A 120 -6.56 21.71 4.03
CA SER A 120 -8.03 21.65 4.25
C SER A 120 -8.48 22.41 5.51
N TYR A 121 -7.66 22.45 6.56
CA TYR A 121 -7.93 23.20 7.79
C TYR A 121 -7.41 24.64 7.76
N GLY A 122 -6.78 25.09 6.66
CA GLY A 122 -6.21 26.43 6.54
C GLY A 122 -4.98 26.69 7.42
N ILE A 123 -4.34 25.62 7.91
CA ILE A 123 -3.13 25.69 8.72
C ILE A 123 -1.95 25.85 7.75
N LYS A 124 -1.27 27.00 7.81
CA LYS A 124 -0.04 27.21 7.04
C LYS A 124 1.08 26.37 7.65
N GLU A 125 1.61 25.43 6.86
CA GLU A 125 2.76 24.62 7.23
C GLU A 125 3.95 25.54 7.55
N SER A 126 4.49 25.45 8.76
CA SER A 126 5.62 26.29 9.22
C SER A 126 6.96 25.53 9.23
N ARG A 127 6.99 24.31 8.71
CA ARG A 127 8.18 23.44 8.72
C ARG A 127 8.89 23.59 7.39
N SER A 128 10.10 24.15 7.43
CA SER A 128 10.99 24.33 6.28
C SER A 128 11.88 23.12 6.04
#